data_AF-A0A348VAB0-F1
#
_entry.id   AF-A0A348VAB0-F1
#
_cell.length_a   1.000
_cell.length_b   1.000
_cell.length_c   1.000
_cell.angle_alpha   90.00
_cell.angle_beta   90.00
_cell.angle_gamma   90.00
#
_symmetry.space_group_name_H-M   'P 1'
#
loop_
_entity.id
_entity.type
_entity.pdbx_description
1 polymer ?
#
loop_
_entity_poly.entity_id
_entity_poly.type
_entity_poly.pdbx_seq_one_letter_code
_entity_poly.pdbx_strand_id
1 'polypeptide(L)'
;KAIFEHHNQSVGRPKQGYQKGEMVAVKINMNSTNRPERTNNYTDVAPQTVYAVIEQLVKYVGVPEDKILVYDGKRYIYNAVTRKVWNDFKDVRFIQEKEFTDEQKHPIYGDHSRLEMPRWVKAIAYSNGIDYEKASQIPEQVREATYIINLAMLKCHSYPYSNMEKGDEGQTAVTMIGKNHFGSILGPSELHGVMNTNRDAKPKTYSPLVDLAASSALGRKTILYMLDGLYCARKHSSYAIHFPNAPFFNKIYPYANPEWPSCILASLDGVALDSVGLDILYSQTKNNIDVDNQNRPWMLIRENADDYLHEMANAENPPSGTKYIQNGKPLASLGVHEHWDSDESRRYSRNLDPTKGKGIELIYNKIS
;
A
#
# COMPACT_ATOMS: atom_id res chain seq x y z
N LYS A 1 -9.16 13.20 14.68
CA LYS A 1 -9.92 14.43 14.32
C LYS A 1 -9.19 15.30 13.28
N ALA A 2 -7.97 15.79 13.55
CA ALA A 2 -7.25 16.71 12.65
C ALA A 2 -7.03 16.19 11.21
N ILE A 3 -6.72 14.89 11.05
CA ILE A 3 -6.55 14.26 9.73
C ILE A 3 -7.82 14.39 8.86
N PHE A 4 -8.99 14.18 9.46
CA PHE A 4 -10.29 14.32 8.78
C PHE A 4 -10.57 15.77 8.37
N GLU A 5 -10.31 16.72 9.29
CA GLU A 5 -10.46 18.15 9.01
C GLU A 5 -9.56 18.60 7.86
N HIS A 6 -8.28 18.23 7.91
CA HIS A 6 -7.29 18.53 6.88
C HIS A 6 -7.73 17.95 5.53
N HIS A 7 -8.10 16.67 5.49
CA HIS A 7 -8.55 16.03 4.27
C HIS A 7 -9.80 16.71 3.71
N ASN A 8 -10.82 16.93 4.54
CA ASN A 8 -12.07 17.56 4.14
C ASN A 8 -11.81 18.93 3.50
N GLN A 9 -10.96 19.77 4.10
CA GLN A 9 -10.56 21.04 3.48
C GLN A 9 -9.87 20.83 2.13
N SER A 10 -8.96 19.86 2.02
CA SER A 10 -8.22 19.58 0.78
C SER A 10 -9.10 19.16 -0.40
N VAL A 11 -10.28 18.58 -0.12
CA VAL A 11 -11.27 18.16 -1.13
C VAL A 11 -12.47 19.12 -1.21
N GLY A 12 -12.38 20.31 -0.61
CA GLY A 12 -13.42 21.35 -0.69
C GLY A 12 -14.66 21.06 0.17
N ARG A 13 -14.57 20.16 1.15
CA ARG A 13 -15.61 19.91 2.17
C ARG A 13 -15.40 20.82 3.39
N PRO A 14 -16.43 21.04 4.23
CA PRO A 14 -16.28 21.84 5.45
C PRO A 14 -15.15 21.34 6.36
N LYS A 15 -14.44 22.26 7.04
CA LYS A 15 -13.40 21.92 8.02
C LYS A 15 -14.01 21.31 9.28
N GLN A 16 -14.31 20.03 9.22
CA GLN A 16 -14.89 19.27 10.32
C GLN A 16 -14.23 17.90 10.43
N GLY A 17 -14.22 17.33 11.63
CA GLY A 17 -13.80 15.95 11.84
C GLY A 17 -14.81 14.95 11.26
N TYR A 18 -14.61 13.67 11.55
CA TYR A 18 -15.58 12.62 11.25
C TYR A 18 -17.01 13.01 11.69
N GLN A 19 -17.98 12.76 10.83
CA GLN A 19 -19.41 12.94 11.06
C GLN A 19 -20.16 11.61 11.06
N LYS A 20 -21.21 11.53 11.87
CA LYS A 20 -22.05 10.33 11.98
C LYS A 20 -22.59 9.93 10.61
N GLY A 21 -22.42 8.65 10.26
CA GLY A 21 -22.90 8.08 9.00
C GLY A 21 -21.85 8.04 7.89
N GLU A 22 -20.73 8.76 8.04
CA GLU A 22 -19.59 8.62 7.14
C GLU A 22 -18.94 7.24 7.29
N MET A 23 -18.44 6.70 6.19
CA MET A 23 -17.84 5.37 6.11
C MET A 23 -16.33 5.49 5.94
N VAL A 24 -15.56 4.70 6.70
CA VAL A 24 -14.09 4.61 6.57
C VAL A 24 -13.72 3.24 6.03
N ALA A 25 -13.21 3.19 4.80
CA ALA A 25 -12.63 1.98 4.25
C ALA A 25 -11.13 1.89 4.59
N VAL A 26 -10.64 0.70 4.93
CA VAL A 26 -9.23 0.41 5.20
C VAL A 26 -8.75 -0.58 4.15
N LYS A 27 -8.03 -0.11 3.13
CA LYS A 27 -7.40 -0.97 2.14
C LYS A 27 -6.18 -1.62 2.75
N ILE A 28 -6.21 -2.94 2.90
CA ILE A 28 -5.06 -3.72 3.40
C ILE A 28 -4.43 -4.53 2.27
N ASN A 29 -3.13 -4.78 2.31
CA ASN A 29 -2.47 -5.63 1.31
C ASN A 29 -2.47 -7.10 1.75
N MET A 30 -3.15 -7.95 0.98
CA MET A 30 -3.21 -9.41 1.20
C MET A 30 -2.62 -10.19 0.02
N ASN A 31 -1.65 -9.62 -0.68
CA ASN A 31 -1.20 -10.13 -1.96
C ASN A 31 -0.67 -11.57 -1.91
N SER A 32 -0.08 -12.01 -0.80
CA SER A 32 0.44 -13.37 -0.62
C SER A 32 -0.64 -14.37 -0.18
N THR A 33 -1.86 -13.90 0.14
CA THR A 33 -2.94 -14.72 0.70
C THR A 33 -3.87 -15.25 -0.40
N ASN A 34 -3.72 -16.52 -0.75
CA ASN A 34 -4.55 -17.23 -1.72
C ASN A 34 -5.54 -18.23 -1.10
N ARG A 35 -5.57 -18.33 0.24
CA ARG A 35 -6.46 -19.19 1.03
C ARG A 35 -6.82 -18.50 2.35
N PRO A 36 -7.96 -18.82 2.98
CA PRO A 36 -8.34 -18.22 4.25
C PRO A 36 -7.49 -18.73 5.43
N GLU A 37 -7.01 -19.97 5.35
CA GLU A 37 -6.02 -20.54 6.26
C GLU A 37 -4.59 -20.13 5.88
N ARG A 38 -3.78 -19.83 6.90
CA ARG A 38 -2.38 -19.46 6.71
C ARG A 38 -1.53 -20.73 6.60
N THR A 39 -1.17 -21.12 5.39
CA THR A 39 -0.38 -22.34 5.13
C THR A 39 1.15 -22.10 5.08
N ASN A 40 1.58 -20.83 5.12
CA ASN A 40 2.99 -20.44 5.09
C ASN A 40 3.19 -19.09 5.78
N ASN A 41 4.45 -18.65 5.87
CA ASN A 41 4.85 -17.38 6.49
C ASN A 41 5.18 -16.29 5.44
N TYR A 42 4.54 -16.29 4.27
CA TYR A 42 4.74 -15.22 3.28
C TYR A 42 4.10 -13.92 3.75
N THR A 43 4.79 -12.80 3.60
CA THR A 43 4.36 -11.56 4.26
C THR A 43 3.13 -10.92 3.61
N ASP A 44 2.21 -10.47 4.47
CA ASP A 44 1.07 -9.59 4.18
C ASP A 44 0.98 -8.60 5.35
N VAL A 45 0.06 -7.64 5.29
CA VAL A 45 -0.16 -6.71 6.41
C VAL A 45 -0.45 -7.51 7.69
N ALA A 46 0.20 -7.12 8.77
CA ALA A 46 0.14 -7.88 10.01
C ALA A 46 -1.21 -7.68 10.71
N PRO A 47 -1.80 -8.73 11.33
CA PRO A 47 -3.09 -8.61 12.01
C PRO A 47 -3.08 -7.54 13.11
N GLN A 48 -1.97 -7.37 13.82
CA GLN A 48 -1.80 -6.33 14.84
C GLN A 48 -1.82 -4.91 14.28
N THR A 49 -1.29 -4.69 13.08
CA THR A 49 -1.32 -3.37 12.44
C THR A 49 -2.75 -3.02 12.02
N VAL A 50 -3.47 -3.98 11.41
CA VAL A 50 -4.89 -3.80 11.08
C VAL A 50 -5.70 -3.50 12.34
N TYR A 51 -5.54 -4.31 13.39
CA TYR A 51 -6.22 -4.12 14.67
C TYR A 51 -5.95 -2.73 15.25
N ALA A 52 -4.69 -2.26 15.29
CA ALA A 52 -4.33 -0.96 15.84
C ALA A 52 -5.00 0.19 15.08
N VAL A 53 -5.08 0.11 13.75
CA VAL A 53 -5.83 1.10 12.94
C VAL A 53 -7.30 1.10 13.30
N ILE A 54 -7.93 -0.08 13.42
CA ILE A 54 -9.35 -0.18 13.77
C ILE A 54 -9.60 0.33 15.18
N GLU A 55 -8.75 -0.02 16.14
CA GLU A 55 -8.83 0.47 17.51
C GLU A 55 -8.75 2.00 17.56
N GLN A 56 -7.84 2.61 16.79
CA GLN A 56 -7.74 4.07 16.69
C GLN A 56 -9.03 4.70 16.15
N LEU A 57 -9.63 4.11 15.10
CA LEU A 57 -10.89 4.58 14.54
C LEU A 57 -12.05 4.48 15.53
N VAL A 58 -12.20 3.33 16.21
CA VAL A 58 -13.33 3.08 17.11
C VAL A 58 -13.15 3.85 18.43
N LYS A 59 -12.05 3.64 19.14
CA LYS A 59 -11.88 4.13 20.52
C LYS A 59 -11.53 5.62 20.62
N TYR A 60 -10.84 6.17 19.62
CA TYR A 60 -10.30 7.53 19.71
C TYR A 60 -10.95 8.51 18.72
N VAL A 61 -11.35 8.04 17.54
CA VAL A 61 -12.11 8.87 16.58
C VAL A 61 -13.61 8.78 16.83
N GLY A 62 -14.11 7.64 17.34
CA GLY A 62 -15.53 7.41 17.57
C GLY A 62 -16.29 6.97 16.31
N VAL A 63 -15.60 6.35 15.35
CA VAL A 63 -16.25 5.75 14.18
C VAL A 63 -16.99 4.49 14.64
N PRO A 64 -18.31 4.37 14.41
CA PRO A 64 -19.03 3.15 14.72
C PRO A 64 -18.45 1.96 13.93
N GLU A 65 -18.38 0.79 14.56
CA GLU A 65 -17.78 -0.42 13.96
C GLU A 65 -18.41 -0.79 12.61
N ASP A 66 -19.73 -0.67 12.47
CA ASP A 66 -20.48 -0.93 11.23
C ASP A 66 -20.20 0.08 10.11
N LYS A 67 -19.51 1.18 10.43
CA LYS A 67 -19.02 2.20 9.49
C LYS A 67 -17.54 2.04 9.14
N ILE A 68 -16.94 0.90 9.50
CA ILE A 68 -15.59 0.52 9.13
C ILE A 68 -15.65 -0.66 8.18
N LEU A 69 -15.00 -0.50 7.04
CA LEU A 69 -14.89 -1.53 6.00
C LEU A 69 -13.43 -1.85 5.73
N VAL A 70 -12.95 -3.02 6.15
CA VAL A 70 -11.60 -3.49 5.84
C VAL A 70 -11.62 -4.32 4.56
N TYR A 71 -10.70 -4.10 3.62
CA TYR A 71 -10.80 -4.82 2.35
C TYR A 71 -9.47 -5.11 1.65
N ASP A 72 -9.44 -6.25 0.96
CA ASP A 72 -8.70 -6.48 -0.27
C ASP A 72 -9.67 -7.10 -1.28
N GLY A 73 -9.97 -6.39 -2.35
CA GLY A 73 -10.98 -6.79 -3.32
C GLY A 73 -10.58 -7.98 -4.19
N LYS A 74 -9.36 -8.53 -4.10
CA LYS A 74 -8.88 -9.60 -5.00
C LYS A 74 -8.34 -10.85 -4.27
N ARG A 75 -8.02 -10.71 -2.99
CA ARG A 75 -7.38 -11.76 -2.18
C ARG A 75 -8.31 -12.19 -1.05
N TYR A 76 -8.02 -13.35 -0.45
CA TYR A 76 -8.66 -13.70 0.81
C TYR A 76 -8.17 -12.75 1.91
N ILE A 77 -9.02 -12.50 2.90
CA ILE A 77 -8.58 -11.97 4.19
C ILE A 77 -8.49 -13.17 5.14
N TYR A 78 -7.27 -13.52 5.55
CA TYR A 78 -7.04 -14.74 6.32
C TYR A 78 -7.54 -14.60 7.77
N ASN A 79 -7.86 -15.75 8.36
CA ASN A 79 -8.60 -15.85 9.63
C ASN A 79 -7.98 -15.09 10.81
N ALA A 80 -6.65 -14.99 10.87
CA ALA A 80 -6.00 -14.29 11.97
C ALA A 80 -6.27 -12.78 11.96
N VAL A 81 -6.51 -12.17 10.79
CA VAL A 81 -6.90 -10.75 10.67
C VAL A 81 -8.34 -10.57 11.14
N THR A 82 -9.28 -11.31 10.56
CA THR A 82 -10.70 -11.18 10.88
C THR A 82 -10.97 -11.50 12.34
N ARG A 83 -10.44 -12.61 12.88
CA ARG A 83 -10.62 -12.99 14.29
C ARG A 83 -10.01 -11.97 15.24
N LYS A 84 -8.81 -11.46 14.96
CA LYS A 84 -8.17 -10.47 15.84
C LYS A 84 -9.00 -9.19 15.94
N VAL A 85 -9.61 -8.74 14.84
CA VAL A 85 -10.49 -7.57 14.85
C VAL A 85 -11.83 -7.88 15.51
N TRP A 86 -12.53 -8.94 15.09
CA TRP A 86 -13.88 -9.27 15.57
C TRP A 86 -13.95 -9.67 17.04
N ASN A 87 -12.84 -10.07 17.67
CA ASN A 87 -12.81 -10.33 19.10
C ASN A 87 -13.16 -9.08 19.93
N ASP A 88 -12.78 -7.88 19.46
CA ASP A 88 -13.02 -6.62 20.16
C ASP A 88 -13.96 -5.67 19.41
N PHE A 89 -14.07 -5.81 18.08
CA PHE A 89 -14.85 -4.95 17.19
C PHE A 89 -15.70 -5.80 16.23
N LYS A 90 -16.70 -6.47 16.80
CA LYS A 90 -17.54 -7.49 16.14
C LYS A 90 -18.36 -6.99 14.96
N ASP A 91 -18.62 -5.69 14.86
CA ASP A 91 -19.45 -5.13 13.79
C ASP A 91 -18.65 -4.57 12.62
N VAL A 92 -17.32 -4.66 12.66
CA VAL A 92 -16.44 -4.29 11.54
C VAL A 92 -16.68 -5.22 10.35
N ARG A 93 -16.78 -4.63 9.16
CA ARG A 93 -17.07 -5.34 7.91
C ARG A 93 -15.79 -5.64 7.15
N PHE A 94 -15.76 -6.76 6.44
CA PHE A 94 -14.64 -7.20 5.62
C PHE A 94 -15.10 -7.47 4.18
N ILE A 95 -14.29 -7.10 3.18
CA ILE A 95 -14.53 -7.49 1.77
C ILE A 95 -13.40 -8.34 1.22
N GLN A 96 -13.77 -9.45 0.58
CA GLN A 96 -12.92 -10.30 -0.27
C GLN A 96 -13.72 -10.83 -1.48
N GLU A 97 -13.08 -11.02 -2.63
CA GLU A 97 -13.73 -11.62 -3.82
C GLU A 97 -13.82 -13.16 -3.76
N LYS A 98 -13.16 -13.78 -2.79
CA LYS A 98 -13.05 -15.23 -2.72
C LYS A 98 -14.20 -15.85 -1.95
N GLU A 99 -14.57 -17.07 -2.32
CA GLU A 99 -15.61 -17.86 -1.65
C GLU A 99 -15.37 -17.94 -0.15
N PHE A 100 -16.45 -17.89 0.64
CA PHE A 100 -16.35 -17.95 2.09
C PHE A 100 -16.35 -19.39 2.54
N THR A 101 -15.43 -19.74 3.44
CA THR A 101 -15.38 -21.07 4.04
C THR A 101 -16.01 -21.06 5.44
N ASP A 102 -16.34 -22.24 5.97
CA ASP A 102 -16.90 -22.36 7.32
C ASP A 102 -15.95 -21.85 8.41
N GLU A 103 -14.64 -21.94 8.20
CA GLU A 103 -13.61 -21.44 9.13
C GLU A 103 -13.57 -19.92 9.21
N GLN A 104 -14.11 -19.23 8.18
CA GLN A 104 -14.26 -17.77 8.12
C GLN A 104 -15.55 -17.27 8.77
N LYS A 105 -16.40 -18.15 9.33
CA LYS A 105 -17.57 -17.71 10.10
C LYS A 105 -17.15 -16.80 11.25
N HIS A 106 -17.94 -15.77 11.47
CA HIS A 106 -17.76 -14.80 12.52
C HIS A 106 -17.75 -15.50 13.89
N PRO A 107 -16.74 -15.29 14.75
CA PRO A 107 -16.59 -16.06 16.00
C PRO A 107 -17.74 -15.84 16.99
N ILE A 108 -18.40 -14.67 16.94
CA ILE A 108 -19.54 -14.32 17.80
C ILE A 108 -20.89 -14.67 17.14
N TYR A 109 -21.15 -14.25 15.91
CA TYR A 109 -22.45 -14.46 15.24
C TYR A 109 -22.61 -15.85 14.61
N GLY A 110 -21.52 -16.58 14.35
CA GLY A 110 -21.57 -17.92 13.75
C GLY A 110 -21.94 -17.95 12.27
N ASP A 111 -21.94 -16.79 11.59
CA ASP A 111 -22.33 -16.61 10.19
C ASP A 111 -21.28 -15.80 9.40
N HIS A 112 -21.59 -15.46 8.14
CA HIS A 112 -20.74 -14.62 7.29
C HIS A 112 -21.24 -13.18 7.17
N SER A 113 -22.12 -12.70 8.05
CA SER A 113 -22.84 -11.41 7.91
C SER A 113 -21.94 -10.15 7.96
N ARG A 114 -20.67 -10.29 8.32
CA ARG A 114 -19.64 -9.24 8.31
C ARG A 114 -18.55 -9.48 7.28
N LEU A 115 -18.70 -10.48 6.43
CA LEU A 115 -17.82 -10.79 5.31
C LEU A 115 -18.60 -10.67 4.01
N GLU A 116 -18.16 -9.79 3.12
CA GLU A 116 -18.88 -9.39 1.92
C GLU A 116 -18.07 -9.65 0.66
N MET A 117 -18.78 -9.94 -0.43
CA MET A 117 -18.19 -9.94 -1.76
C MET A 117 -18.24 -8.52 -2.35
N PRO A 118 -17.24 -8.13 -3.15
CA PRO A 118 -17.25 -6.83 -3.83
C PRO A 118 -18.36 -6.78 -4.89
N ARG A 119 -19.14 -5.69 -4.88
CA ARG A 119 -20.08 -5.38 -5.97
C ARG A 119 -19.39 -4.47 -6.97
N TRP A 120 -18.88 -5.02 -8.06
CA TRP A 120 -18.04 -4.28 -9.02
C TRP A 120 -18.85 -3.27 -9.83
N VAL A 121 -18.38 -2.01 -9.86
CA VAL A 121 -18.98 -0.91 -10.61
C VAL A 121 -17.90 -0.09 -11.31
N LYS A 122 -18.16 0.33 -12.56
CA LYS A 122 -17.26 1.18 -13.35
C LYS A 122 -17.15 2.57 -12.71
N ALA A 123 -15.95 2.95 -12.28
CA ALA A 123 -15.73 4.20 -11.55
C ALA A 123 -14.34 4.83 -11.76
N ILE A 124 -13.43 4.18 -12.49
CA ILE A 124 -12.09 4.71 -12.80
C ILE A 124 -12.01 5.02 -14.29
N ALA A 125 -11.48 6.20 -14.62
CA ALA A 125 -11.09 6.58 -15.98
C ALA A 125 -9.57 6.65 -16.05
N TYR A 126 -9.00 6.20 -17.18
CA TYR A 126 -7.56 6.16 -17.42
C TYR A 126 -7.16 7.17 -18.49
N SER A 127 -6.06 7.89 -18.25
CA SER A 127 -5.65 9.05 -19.02
C SER A 127 -4.91 8.71 -20.32
N ASN A 128 -4.60 7.43 -20.55
CA ASN A 128 -3.96 6.96 -21.78
C ASN A 128 -4.94 6.71 -22.95
N GLY A 129 -6.23 7.02 -22.76
CA GLY A 129 -7.26 6.84 -23.78
C GLY A 129 -7.73 5.40 -23.99
N ILE A 130 -7.25 4.45 -23.18
CA ILE A 130 -7.67 3.04 -23.23
C ILE A 130 -8.80 2.82 -22.23
N ASP A 131 -9.91 2.24 -22.70
CA ASP A 131 -11.00 1.78 -21.84
C ASP A 131 -10.70 0.37 -21.32
N TYR A 132 -10.10 0.29 -20.13
CA TYR A 132 -9.85 -0.96 -19.45
C TYR A 132 -11.13 -1.45 -18.75
N GLU A 133 -11.87 -2.35 -19.39
CA GLU A 133 -13.21 -2.75 -18.93
C GLU A 133 -13.23 -3.32 -17.50
N LYS A 134 -12.23 -4.12 -17.11
CA LYS A 134 -12.18 -4.68 -15.75
C LYS A 134 -11.38 -3.80 -14.80
N ALA A 135 -10.28 -3.18 -15.23
CA ALA A 135 -9.50 -2.30 -14.35
C ALA A 135 -10.28 -1.04 -13.98
N SER A 136 -11.24 -0.61 -14.80
CA SER A 136 -12.10 0.53 -14.53
C SER A 136 -13.14 0.29 -13.42
N GLN A 137 -13.30 -0.95 -12.95
CA GLN A 137 -14.31 -1.32 -11.95
C GLN A 137 -13.71 -1.48 -10.55
N ILE A 138 -14.37 -0.89 -9.55
CA ILE A 138 -14.03 -1.01 -8.11
C ILE A 138 -15.26 -1.52 -7.32
N PRO A 139 -15.10 -2.01 -6.08
CA PRO A 139 -16.25 -2.35 -5.25
C PRO A 139 -17.09 -1.11 -4.96
N GLU A 140 -18.41 -1.20 -5.17
CA GLU A 140 -19.33 -0.11 -4.88
C GLU A 140 -19.26 0.31 -3.41
N GLN A 141 -19.08 -0.67 -2.51
CA GLN A 141 -18.88 -0.38 -1.09
C GLN A 141 -17.67 0.54 -0.82
N VAL A 142 -16.62 0.46 -1.63
CA VAL A 142 -15.43 1.33 -1.56
C VAL A 142 -15.71 2.68 -2.22
N ARG A 143 -16.41 2.69 -3.37
CA ARG A 143 -16.84 3.93 -4.05
C ARG A 143 -17.70 4.81 -3.13
N GLU A 144 -18.59 4.19 -2.35
CA GLU A 144 -19.49 4.82 -1.39
C GLU A 144 -18.79 5.25 -0.10
N ALA A 145 -17.60 4.72 0.19
CA ALA A 145 -16.85 5.13 1.36
C ALA A 145 -16.54 6.62 1.33
N THR A 146 -16.62 7.28 2.48
CA THR A 146 -16.28 8.71 2.60
C THR A 146 -14.78 8.90 2.64
N TYR A 147 -14.08 7.99 3.33
CA TYR A 147 -12.65 8.04 3.57
C TYR A 147 -12.00 6.70 3.28
N ILE A 148 -10.73 6.73 2.88
CA ILE A 148 -9.87 5.55 2.77
C ILE A 148 -8.66 5.73 3.69
N ILE A 149 -8.28 4.68 4.41
CA ILE A 149 -6.92 4.50 4.93
C ILE A 149 -6.26 3.46 4.04
N ASN A 150 -5.14 3.82 3.42
CA ASN A 150 -4.38 2.92 2.56
C ASN A 150 -3.22 2.32 3.35
N LEU A 151 -3.40 1.09 3.82
CA LEU A 151 -2.42 0.32 4.58
C LEU A 151 -1.76 -0.73 3.68
N ALA A 152 -0.59 -0.38 3.14
CA ALA A 152 0.21 -1.21 2.27
C ALA A 152 1.41 -1.83 3.00
N MET A 153 2.28 -2.54 2.28
CA MET A 153 3.46 -3.20 2.81
C MET A 153 4.74 -2.46 2.41
N LEU A 154 5.73 -2.39 3.29
CA LEU A 154 7.09 -2.01 2.89
C LEU A 154 7.79 -3.23 2.27
N LYS A 155 7.67 -3.39 0.95
CA LYS A 155 8.00 -4.66 0.29
C LYS A 155 8.32 -4.51 -1.20
N CYS A 156 9.32 -5.24 -1.68
CA CYS A 156 9.57 -5.42 -3.11
C CYS A 156 8.53 -6.35 -3.75
N HIS A 157 8.29 -6.22 -5.05
CA HIS A 157 7.30 -7.05 -5.75
C HIS A 157 7.92 -8.03 -6.75
N SER A 158 9.07 -7.66 -7.35
CA SER A 158 9.82 -8.47 -8.31
C SER A 158 11.19 -8.88 -7.76
N TYR A 159 11.99 -9.60 -8.57
CA TYR A 159 13.40 -10.03 -8.39
C TYR A 159 14.22 -9.40 -7.24
N PRO A 160 15.18 -10.16 -6.63
CA PRO A 160 15.85 -11.36 -7.13
C PRO A 160 15.19 -12.67 -6.71
N TYR A 161 15.53 -13.74 -7.44
CA TYR A 161 15.16 -15.10 -7.07
C TYR A 161 16.12 -15.72 -6.07
N SER A 162 15.56 -16.35 -5.04
CA SER A 162 16.15 -17.55 -4.46
C SER A 162 15.76 -18.78 -5.27
N ASN A 163 16.63 -19.79 -5.30
CA ASN A 163 16.32 -21.15 -5.77
C ASN A 163 15.06 -21.78 -5.12
N MET A 164 14.62 -21.26 -3.96
CA MET A 164 13.39 -21.67 -3.26
C MET A 164 12.12 -20.97 -3.77
N GLU A 165 12.25 -19.98 -4.65
CA GLU A 165 11.15 -19.17 -5.17
C GLU A 165 11.00 -19.43 -6.66
N LYS A 166 9.82 -19.93 -7.07
CA LYS A 166 9.50 -20.26 -8.48
C LYS A 166 9.87 -19.08 -9.41
N GLY A 167 10.25 -19.40 -10.64
CA GLY A 167 10.70 -18.46 -11.69
C GLY A 167 9.65 -17.47 -12.23
N ASP A 168 8.78 -16.93 -11.37
CA ASP A 168 7.94 -15.76 -11.67
C ASP A 168 8.67 -14.47 -11.27
N GLU A 169 9.02 -13.65 -12.25
CA GLU A 169 9.85 -12.46 -12.10
C GLU A 169 9.17 -11.35 -11.28
N GLY A 170 7.86 -11.48 -11.07
CA GLY A 170 6.98 -10.40 -10.63
C GLY A 170 6.64 -9.45 -11.78
N GLN A 171 5.58 -8.66 -11.62
CA GLN A 171 5.10 -7.79 -12.70
C GLN A 171 5.36 -6.29 -12.44
N THR A 172 5.78 -5.90 -11.24
CA THR A 172 6.05 -4.49 -10.87
C THR A 172 7.22 -4.38 -9.90
N ALA A 173 7.78 -3.19 -9.68
CA ALA A 173 8.94 -3.04 -8.79
C ALA A 173 8.62 -3.28 -7.30
N VAL A 174 7.59 -2.60 -6.77
CA VAL A 174 7.31 -2.52 -5.32
C VAL A 174 5.85 -2.82 -4.98
N THR A 175 5.58 -3.20 -3.73
CA THR A 175 4.25 -3.49 -3.16
C THR A 175 3.85 -2.42 -2.13
N MET A 176 3.92 -1.14 -2.50
CA MET A 176 3.68 -0.01 -1.59
C MET A 176 2.35 0.71 -1.90
N ILE A 177 2.19 1.97 -1.46
CA ILE A 177 0.93 2.71 -1.45
C ILE A 177 0.24 2.74 -2.81
N GLY A 178 0.95 3.19 -3.85
CA GLY A 178 0.39 3.30 -5.20
C GLY A 178 -0.11 1.95 -5.70
N LYS A 179 0.74 0.92 -5.63
CA LYS A 179 0.41 -0.43 -6.13
C LYS A 179 -0.69 -1.12 -5.31
N ASN A 180 -0.90 -0.75 -4.04
CA ASN A 180 -1.92 -1.37 -3.20
C ASN A 180 -3.34 -1.20 -3.77
N HIS A 181 -3.59 -0.15 -4.56
CA HIS A 181 -4.86 0.06 -5.25
C HIS A 181 -5.17 -0.99 -6.33
N PHE A 182 -4.21 -1.81 -6.76
CA PHE A 182 -4.50 -2.95 -7.64
C PHE A 182 -5.41 -3.99 -6.96
N GLY A 183 -5.38 -4.09 -5.63
CA GLY A 183 -6.35 -4.88 -4.87
C GLY A 183 -7.72 -4.21 -4.74
N SER A 184 -7.94 -3.04 -5.35
CA SER A 184 -9.23 -2.34 -5.36
C SER A 184 -9.94 -2.40 -6.71
N ILE A 185 -9.32 -2.97 -7.75
CA ILE A 185 -9.88 -3.01 -9.11
C ILE A 185 -10.18 -4.45 -9.51
N LEU A 186 -11.21 -4.68 -10.31
CA LEU A 186 -11.61 -6.03 -10.74
C LEU A 186 -10.52 -6.68 -11.61
N GLY A 187 -9.89 -5.91 -12.50
CA GLY A 187 -8.96 -6.40 -13.52
C GLY A 187 -7.52 -5.89 -13.39
N PRO A 188 -6.77 -6.15 -12.30
CA PRO A 188 -5.38 -5.71 -12.19
C PRO A 188 -4.47 -6.26 -13.31
N SER A 189 -4.82 -7.41 -13.88
CA SER A 189 -4.10 -8.02 -15.00
C SER A 189 -4.07 -7.15 -16.26
N GLU A 190 -5.09 -6.32 -16.49
CA GLU A 190 -5.14 -5.40 -17.65
C GLU A 190 -4.08 -4.30 -17.55
N LEU A 191 -3.64 -3.97 -16.33
CA LEU A 191 -2.63 -2.94 -16.07
C LEU A 191 -1.22 -3.51 -15.82
N HIS A 192 -1.09 -4.83 -15.63
CA HIS A 192 0.22 -5.44 -15.35
C HIS A 192 1.21 -5.27 -16.50
N GLY A 193 0.77 -5.24 -17.76
CA GLY A 193 1.65 -4.98 -18.90
C GLY A 193 2.30 -3.59 -18.83
N VAL A 194 1.48 -2.59 -18.53
CA VAL A 194 1.85 -1.17 -18.44
C VAL A 194 2.90 -0.90 -17.35
N MET A 195 2.91 -1.70 -16.28
CA MET A 195 3.83 -1.53 -15.14
C MET A 195 5.01 -2.51 -15.14
N ASN A 196 5.11 -3.38 -16.15
CA ASN A 196 6.13 -4.42 -16.23
C ASN A 196 7.23 -4.01 -17.21
N THR A 197 8.47 -3.91 -16.72
CA THR A 197 9.62 -3.43 -17.51
C THR A 197 10.06 -4.40 -18.60
N ASN A 198 9.72 -5.68 -18.45
CA ASN A 198 9.91 -6.72 -19.48
C ASN A 198 8.78 -6.69 -20.53
N ARG A 199 7.85 -5.75 -20.41
CA ARG A 199 6.75 -5.50 -21.34
C ARG A 199 6.73 -4.02 -21.72
N ASP A 200 5.68 -3.31 -21.32
CA ASP A 200 5.34 -1.99 -21.84
C ASP A 200 5.98 -0.88 -21.01
N ALA A 201 6.34 -1.14 -19.73
CA ALA A 201 6.98 -0.13 -18.90
C ALA A 201 8.40 0.16 -19.40
N LYS A 202 8.68 1.43 -19.64
CA LYS A 202 10.00 1.98 -19.99
C LYS A 202 10.22 3.27 -19.19
N PRO A 203 11.47 3.77 -19.10
CA PRO A 203 11.73 5.05 -18.46
C PRO A 203 10.79 6.11 -19.03
N LYS A 204 10.12 6.87 -18.15
CA LYS A 204 9.23 7.98 -18.53
C LYS A 204 8.04 7.52 -19.39
N THR A 205 7.34 6.49 -18.93
CA THR A 205 6.09 6.04 -19.57
C THR A 205 4.88 6.29 -18.68
N TYR A 206 3.69 6.30 -19.30
CA TYR A 206 2.42 6.43 -18.60
C TYR A 206 2.32 5.46 -17.41
N SER A 207 1.87 5.96 -16.26
CA SER A 207 1.58 5.14 -15.09
C SER A 207 0.09 5.16 -14.73
N PRO A 208 -0.61 4.03 -14.78
CA PRO A 208 -2.01 3.94 -14.34
C PRO A 208 -2.16 4.14 -12.82
N LEU A 209 -1.06 4.12 -12.06
CA LEU A 209 -1.09 4.44 -10.64
C LEU A 209 -1.51 5.89 -10.39
N VAL A 210 -1.19 6.81 -11.30
CA VAL A 210 -1.57 8.22 -11.22
C VAL A 210 -3.10 8.35 -11.24
N ASP A 211 -3.77 7.70 -12.20
CA ASP A 211 -5.24 7.74 -12.31
C ASP A 211 -5.93 7.07 -11.12
N LEU A 212 -5.37 5.96 -10.61
CA LEU A 212 -5.89 5.29 -9.41
C LEU A 212 -5.77 6.18 -8.16
N ALA A 213 -4.64 6.86 -7.98
CA ALA A 213 -4.40 7.78 -6.87
C ALA A 213 -5.26 9.05 -6.97
N ALA A 214 -5.46 9.58 -8.18
CA ALA A 214 -6.19 10.81 -8.42
C ALA A 214 -7.72 10.63 -8.50
N SER A 215 -8.20 9.41 -8.71
CA SER A 215 -9.63 9.15 -8.86
C SER A 215 -10.44 9.57 -7.62
N SER A 216 -11.46 10.39 -7.86
CA SER A 216 -12.45 10.80 -6.85
C SER A 216 -13.26 9.62 -6.27
N ALA A 217 -13.32 8.50 -6.97
CA ALA A 217 -13.97 7.27 -6.52
C ALA A 217 -13.06 6.38 -5.66
N LEU A 218 -11.75 6.61 -5.67
CA LEU A 218 -10.75 5.76 -5.01
C LEU A 218 -9.67 6.59 -4.31
N GLY A 219 -8.51 6.81 -4.92
CA GLY A 219 -7.32 7.31 -4.24
C GLY A 219 -7.49 8.68 -3.59
N ARG A 220 -8.30 9.57 -4.19
CA ARG A 220 -8.52 10.92 -3.64
C ARG A 220 -9.33 10.93 -2.33
N LYS A 221 -9.96 9.81 -1.96
CA LYS A 221 -10.62 9.61 -0.66
C LYS A 221 -9.62 9.27 0.46
N THR A 222 -8.34 9.06 0.15
CA THR A 222 -7.37 8.62 1.14
C THR A 222 -7.03 9.73 2.12
N ILE A 223 -7.17 9.43 3.42
CA ILE A 223 -6.88 10.37 4.51
C ILE A 223 -5.56 10.06 5.21
N LEU A 224 -5.08 8.82 5.10
CA LEU A 224 -3.85 8.36 5.73
C LEU A 224 -3.26 7.23 4.89
N TYR A 225 -1.97 7.38 4.58
CA TYR A 225 -1.17 6.36 3.92
C TYR A 225 -0.25 5.74 4.96
N MET A 226 -0.16 4.41 4.96
CA MET A 226 0.67 3.66 5.90
C MET A 226 1.40 2.52 5.20
N LEU A 227 2.67 2.32 5.53
CA LEU A 227 3.45 1.14 5.17
C LEU A 227 3.70 0.30 6.42
N ASP A 228 3.17 -0.91 6.41
CA ASP A 228 3.51 -1.95 7.39
C ASP A 228 4.88 -2.53 7.04
N GLY A 229 5.87 -2.19 7.85
CA GLY A 229 7.23 -2.71 7.80
C GLY A 229 7.59 -3.52 9.03
N LEU A 230 6.61 -4.15 9.69
CA LEU A 230 6.91 -5.09 10.78
C LEU A 230 7.67 -6.30 10.22
N TYR A 231 7.19 -6.83 9.09
CA TYR A 231 7.79 -7.97 8.37
C TYR A 231 7.90 -7.66 6.87
N CYS A 232 9.04 -7.11 6.46
CA CYS A 232 9.31 -6.79 5.07
C CYS A 232 9.70 -8.04 4.27
N ALA A 233 9.62 -7.96 2.94
CA ALA A 233 9.93 -9.07 2.04
C ALA A 233 10.60 -8.60 0.75
N ARG A 234 11.44 -9.47 0.17
CA ARG A 234 12.14 -9.22 -1.09
C ARG A 234 11.31 -9.42 -2.36
N LYS A 235 10.11 -10.02 -2.27
CA LYS A 235 9.25 -10.29 -3.42
C LYS A 235 7.79 -10.38 -3.00
N HIS A 236 6.88 -10.16 -3.96
CA HIS A 236 5.42 -10.16 -3.75
C HIS A 236 4.88 -11.38 -2.98
N SER A 237 5.47 -12.58 -3.17
CA SER A 237 5.16 -13.82 -2.45
C SER A 237 6.46 -14.44 -1.91
N SER A 238 7.00 -13.91 -0.82
CA SER A 238 8.17 -14.46 -0.15
C SER A 238 8.04 -14.38 1.36
N TYR A 239 8.91 -15.13 2.04
CA TYR A 239 9.09 -15.05 3.49
C TYR A 239 9.60 -13.67 3.90
N ALA A 240 9.41 -13.36 5.19
CA ALA A 240 9.97 -12.17 5.79
C ALA A 240 11.51 -12.19 5.72
N ILE A 241 12.11 -11.02 5.56
CA ILE A 241 13.57 -10.87 5.56
C ILE A 241 14.01 -9.79 6.55
N HIS A 242 15.23 -9.96 7.05
CA HIS A 242 15.94 -8.95 7.83
C HIS A 242 16.47 -7.85 6.92
N PHE A 243 16.56 -6.62 7.42
CA PHE A 243 17.16 -5.48 6.69
C PHE A 243 18.53 -5.15 7.30
N PRO A 244 19.65 -5.66 6.72
CA PRO A 244 20.98 -5.53 7.30
C PRO A 244 21.61 -4.13 7.16
N ASN A 245 21.06 -3.27 6.31
CA ASN A 245 21.60 -1.94 6.07
C ASN A 245 20.78 -0.89 6.81
N ALA A 246 21.21 0.37 6.68
CA ALA A 246 20.47 1.49 7.23
C ALA A 246 19.03 1.52 6.68
N PRO A 247 18.03 1.95 7.47
CA PRO A 247 18.15 2.43 8.84
C PRO A 247 18.23 1.33 9.91
N PHE A 248 18.05 0.07 9.57
CA PHE A 248 17.70 -0.97 10.54
C PHE A 248 18.90 -1.70 11.12
N PHE A 249 19.90 -1.99 10.29
CA PHE A 249 21.09 -2.74 10.70
C PHE A 249 20.76 -4.06 11.43
N ASN A 250 19.71 -4.75 11.00
CA ASN A 250 19.31 -6.02 11.59
C ASN A 250 20.42 -7.06 11.40
N LYS A 251 20.69 -7.85 12.43
CA LYS A 251 21.51 -9.04 12.26
C LYS A 251 20.82 -10.04 11.35
N ILE A 252 21.63 -10.75 10.60
CA ILE A 252 21.16 -11.73 9.62
C ILE A 252 21.57 -13.16 9.97
N TYR A 253 22.61 -13.30 10.79
CA TYR A 253 23.07 -14.56 11.36
C TYR A 253 22.95 -14.57 12.89
N PRO A 254 22.52 -15.70 13.48
CA PRO A 254 21.92 -16.84 12.79
C PRO A 254 20.58 -16.44 12.14
N TYR A 255 20.15 -17.16 11.10
CA TYR A 255 18.88 -16.89 10.40
C TYR A 255 17.64 -16.88 11.31
N ALA A 256 17.73 -17.53 12.47
CA ALA A 256 16.66 -17.59 13.46
C ALA A 256 16.65 -16.37 14.42
N ASN A 257 17.42 -15.32 14.15
CA ASN A 257 17.45 -14.14 15.01
C ASN A 257 16.09 -13.40 14.95
N PRO A 258 15.64 -12.77 16.06
CA PRO A 258 14.33 -12.13 16.11
C PRO A 258 14.31 -10.67 15.61
N GLU A 259 15.41 -10.14 15.06
CA GLU A 259 15.51 -8.74 14.70
C GLU A 259 14.85 -8.46 13.34
N TRP A 260 13.63 -7.93 13.33
CA TRP A 260 12.94 -7.54 12.09
C TRP A 260 13.06 -6.03 11.86
N PRO A 261 12.77 -5.53 10.63
CA PRO A 261 12.74 -4.09 10.37
C PRO A 261 11.81 -3.35 11.36
N SER A 262 10.71 -4.00 11.79
CA SER A 262 9.90 -3.60 12.95
C SER A 262 9.47 -2.14 12.93
N CYS A 263 9.00 -1.65 11.78
CA CYS A 263 8.61 -0.25 11.60
C CYS A 263 7.20 -0.08 11.05
N ILE A 264 6.62 1.08 11.33
CA ILE A 264 5.42 1.59 10.68
C ILE A 264 5.77 2.97 10.13
N LEU A 265 5.57 3.20 8.84
CA LEU A 265 5.71 4.51 8.22
C LEU A 265 4.32 5.04 7.91
N ALA A 266 4.08 6.33 8.12
CA ALA A 266 2.80 6.96 7.84
C ALA A 266 2.96 8.38 7.31
N SER A 267 2.04 8.79 6.43
CA SER A 267 2.04 10.12 5.83
C SER A 267 0.63 10.52 5.39
N LEU A 268 0.41 11.83 5.23
CA LEU A 268 -0.76 12.37 4.52
C LEU A 268 -0.49 12.56 3.02
N ASP A 269 0.76 12.37 2.60
CA ASP A 269 1.24 12.37 1.21
C ASP A 269 1.75 10.98 0.85
N GLY A 270 1.02 10.29 -0.04
CA GLY A 270 1.35 8.93 -0.48
C GLY A 270 2.58 8.86 -1.38
N VAL A 271 2.88 9.92 -2.14
CA VAL A 271 4.06 9.99 -3.02
C VAL A 271 5.32 10.13 -2.17
N ALA A 272 5.27 10.99 -1.15
CA ALA A 272 6.36 11.14 -0.19
C ALA A 272 6.60 9.83 0.58
N LEU A 273 5.53 9.13 0.97
CA LEU A 273 5.66 7.87 1.72
C LEU A 273 6.28 6.75 0.88
N ASP A 274 5.86 6.61 -0.38
CA ASP A 274 6.46 5.63 -1.29
C ASP A 274 7.89 6.02 -1.67
N SER A 275 8.24 7.32 -1.70
CA SER A 275 9.63 7.77 -1.88
C SER A 275 10.52 7.31 -0.73
N VAL A 276 10.09 7.53 0.51
CA VAL A 276 10.79 7.05 1.71
C VAL A 276 10.87 5.53 1.74
N GLY A 277 9.77 4.85 1.41
CA GLY A 277 9.73 3.39 1.34
C GLY A 277 10.70 2.83 0.30
N LEU A 278 10.81 3.49 -0.86
CA LEU A 278 11.73 3.08 -1.92
C LEU A 278 13.18 3.26 -1.51
N ASP A 279 13.53 4.40 -0.91
CA ASP A 279 14.88 4.65 -0.39
C ASP A 279 15.30 3.61 0.66
N ILE A 280 14.38 3.26 1.57
CA ILE A 280 14.59 2.18 2.54
C ILE A 280 14.89 0.86 1.84
N LEU A 281 14.07 0.44 0.87
CA LEU A 281 14.28 -0.81 0.15
C LEU A 281 15.56 -0.79 -0.68
N TYR A 282 15.89 0.35 -1.30
CA TYR A 282 17.09 0.55 -2.10
C TYR A 282 18.37 0.46 -1.25
N SER A 283 18.37 1.01 -0.04
CA SER A 283 19.51 0.83 0.88
C SER A 283 19.81 -0.65 1.14
N GLN A 284 18.77 -1.49 1.20
CA GLN A 284 18.93 -2.92 1.43
C GLN A 284 19.46 -3.71 0.21
N THR A 285 19.62 -3.05 -0.95
CA THR A 285 20.26 -3.68 -2.12
C THR A 285 21.78 -3.52 -2.12
N LYS A 286 22.35 -2.75 -1.18
CA LYS A 286 23.80 -2.54 -1.06
C LYS A 286 24.43 -3.66 -0.23
N ASN A 287 25.62 -4.13 -0.60
CA ASN A 287 26.40 -5.12 0.18
C ASN A 287 25.61 -6.36 0.63
N ASN A 288 24.68 -6.85 -0.18
CA ASN A 288 23.66 -7.83 0.25
C ASN A 288 23.84 -9.21 -0.38
N ILE A 289 25.09 -9.65 -0.56
CA ILE A 289 25.40 -10.96 -1.17
C ILE A 289 25.00 -12.09 -0.21
N ASP A 290 24.24 -13.04 -0.73
CA ASP A 290 23.86 -14.28 -0.06
C ASP A 290 24.91 -15.36 -0.25
N VAL A 291 25.84 -15.49 0.71
CA VAL A 291 26.88 -16.52 0.64
C VAL A 291 26.31 -17.94 0.70
N ASP A 292 25.13 -18.13 1.30
CA ASP A 292 24.48 -19.44 1.38
C ASP A 292 23.63 -19.77 0.15
N ASN A 293 23.41 -18.80 -0.74
CA ASN A 293 22.64 -18.96 -1.98
C ASN A 293 23.45 -18.50 -3.21
N GLN A 294 24.60 -19.16 -3.40
CA GLN A 294 25.42 -19.00 -4.61
C GLN A 294 25.89 -17.56 -4.86
N ASN A 295 26.11 -16.78 -3.81
CA ASN A 295 26.51 -15.37 -3.88
C ASN A 295 25.53 -14.49 -4.69
N ARG A 296 24.24 -14.85 -4.71
CA ARG A 296 23.20 -14.01 -5.32
C ARG A 296 22.82 -12.87 -4.39
N PRO A 297 22.42 -11.69 -4.90
CA PRO A 297 21.92 -10.63 -4.04
C PRO A 297 20.64 -11.07 -3.32
N TRP A 298 20.52 -10.73 -2.03
CA TRP A 298 19.32 -11.00 -1.22
C TRP A 298 18.09 -10.27 -1.69
N MET A 299 18.29 -9.05 -2.19
CA MET A 299 17.23 -8.16 -2.62
C MET A 299 17.74 -7.24 -3.73
N LEU A 300 16.84 -6.85 -4.61
CA LEU A 300 17.08 -5.93 -5.71
C LEU A 300 15.83 -5.09 -5.86
N ILE A 301 16.02 -3.91 -6.43
CA ILE A 301 14.95 -3.07 -6.92
C ILE A 301 14.98 -3.18 -8.44
N ARG A 302 13.81 -3.47 -9.00
CA ARG A 302 13.60 -3.50 -10.45
C ARG A 302 13.86 -2.12 -11.03
N GLU A 303 14.36 -2.05 -12.25
CA GLU A 303 14.53 -0.80 -12.97
C GLU A 303 13.22 0.02 -13.04
N ASN A 304 13.35 1.35 -13.10
CA ASN A 304 12.23 2.29 -13.19
C ASN A 304 11.24 2.17 -12.01
N ALA A 305 11.71 1.79 -10.83
CA ALA A 305 10.87 1.58 -9.65
C ALA A 305 10.20 2.86 -9.13
N ASP A 306 10.80 4.02 -9.39
CA ASP A 306 10.38 5.37 -9.03
C ASP A 306 9.65 6.11 -10.15
N ASP A 307 9.59 5.57 -11.38
CA ASP A 307 8.99 6.27 -12.53
C ASP A 307 7.57 6.77 -12.21
N TYR A 308 6.74 5.95 -11.55
CA TYR A 308 5.39 6.37 -11.16
C TYR A 308 5.38 7.51 -10.13
N LEU A 309 6.41 7.63 -9.28
CA LEU A 309 6.55 8.73 -8.33
C LEU A 309 6.87 10.04 -9.05
N HIS A 310 7.72 9.99 -10.07
CA HIS A 310 7.96 11.15 -10.94
C HIS A 310 6.69 11.59 -11.69
N GLU A 311 5.93 10.62 -12.20
CA GLU A 311 4.65 10.89 -12.87
C GLU A 311 3.61 11.49 -11.91
N MET A 312 3.51 10.97 -10.69
CA MET A 312 2.59 11.49 -9.67
C MET A 312 2.99 12.88 -9.16
N ALA A 313 4.28 13.10 -8.92
CA ALA A 313 4.79 14.36 -8.38
C ALA A 313 4.69 15.52 -9.38
N ASN A 314 4.69 15.21 -10.68
CA ASN A 314 4.63 16.20 -11.76
C ASN A 314 3.42 15.95 -12.67
N ALA A 315 2.26 15.54 -12.15
CA ALA A 315 1.13 15.12 -12.98
C ALA A 315 0.62 16.20 -13.97
N GLU A 316 0.89 17.48 -13.72
CA GLU A 316 0.63 18.60 -14.63
C GLU A 316 1.58 18.67 -15.84
N ASN A 317 2.79 18.14 -15.70
CA ASN A 317 3.82 18.08 -16.74
C ASN A 317 4.73 16.85 -16.52
N PRO A 318 4.17 15.64 -16.66
CA PRO A 318 4.87 14.43 -16.26
C PRO A 318 5.97 14.07 -17.27
N PRO A 319 7.03 13.37 -16.85
CA PRO A 319 8.10 12.95 -17.75
C PRO A 319 7.64 12.17 -18.98
N SER A 320 6.55 11.41 -18.88
CA SER A 320 5.95 10.67 -19.99
C SER A 320 5.25 11.52 -21.04
N GLY A 321 4.98 12.80 -20.74
CA GLY A 321 4.15 13.67 -21.57
C GLY A 321 2.66 13.30 -21.56
N THR A 322 2.23 12.35 -20.73
CA THR A 322 0.81 12.00 -20.58
C THR A 322 0.02 13.18 -20.07
N LYS A 323 -1.16 13.43 -20.66
CA LYS A 323 -2.11 14.41 -20.13
C LYS A 323 -3.02 13.73 -19.12
N TYR A 324 -2.63 13.72 -17.85
CA TYR A 324 -3.47 13.14 -16.81
C TYR A 324 -4.70 14.00 -16.55
N ILE A 325 -5.89 13.42 -16.68
CA ILE A 325 -7.18 14.10 -16.57
C ILE A 325 -8.12 13.26 -15.69
N GLN A 326 -8.72 13.89 -14.68
CA GLN A 326 -9.79 13.28 -13.88
C GLN A 326 -10.99 14.22 -13.83
N ASN A 327 -12.19 13.67 -14.04
CA ASN A 327 -13.45 14.43 -14.07
C ASN A 327 -13.38 15.66 -15.02
N GLY A 328 -12.73 15.50 -16.18
CA GLY A 328 -12.57 16.54 -17.19
C GLY A 328 -11.57 17.66 -16.84
N LYS A 329 -10.81 17.54 -15.75
CA LYS A 329 -9.81 18.51 -15.33
C LYS A 329 -8.40 17.92 -15.39
N PRO A 330 -7.40 18.66 -15.92
CA PRO A 330 -6.00 18.28 -15.80
C PRO A 330 -5.62 18.11 -14.32
N LEU A 331 -4.77 17.12 -14.05
CA LEU A 331 -4.22 16.93 -12.71
C LEU A 331 -3.10 17.94 -12.42
N ALA A 332 -2.96 18.25 -11.14
CA ALA A 332 -1.75 18.81 -10.56
C ALA A 332 -1.03 17.73 -9.74
N SER A 333 0.17 18.04 -9.29
CA SER A 333 0.98 17.21 -8.39
C SER A 333 0.13 16.52 -7.31
N LEU A 334 0.33 15.20 -7.18
CA LEU A 334 -0.35 14.37 -6.19
C LEU A 334 0.45 14.25 -4.89
N GLY A 335 1.65 14.82 -4.84
CA GLY A 335 2.54 14.77 -3.68
C GLY A 335 3.99 15.04 -4.07
N VAL A 336 4.88 14.94 -3.09
CA VAL A 336 6.31 15.21 -3.26
C VAL A 336 7.09 13.93 -3.49
N HIS A 337 7.93 13.90 -4.52
CA HIS A 337 8.94 12.87 -4.72
C HIS A 337 10.36 13.46 -4.61
N GLU A 338 11.17 12.88 -3.72
CA GLU A 338 12.57 13.21 -3.49
C GLU A 338 13.31 11.94 -3.03
N HIS A 339 14.63 11.97 -3.08
CA HIS A 339 15.49 10.99 -2.39
C HIS A 339 16.16 11.62 -1.18
N TRP A 340 16.48 10.82 -0.17
CA TRP A 340 17.34 11.29 0.91
C TRP A 340 18.77 11.56 0.41
N ASP A 341 19.56 12.30 1.19
CA ASP A 341 20.96 12.60 0.88
C ASP A 341 21.90 11.39 1.00
N SER A 342 21.70 10.52 2.00
CA SER A 342 22.41 9.26 2.21
C SER A 342 21.60 8.30 3.08
N ASP A 343 21.90 6.99 2.99
CA ASP A 343 21.18 5.96 3.74
C ASP A 343 21.36 6.08 5.27
N GLU A 344 22.52 6.57 5.73
CA GLU A 344 22.84 6.76 7.15
C GLU A 344 22.12 7.98 7.72
N SER A 345 22.15 9.05 6.95
CA SER A 345 21.65 10.38 7.30
C SER A 345 20.13 10.46 7.17
N ARG A 346 19.58 9.94 6.07
CA ARG A 346 18.16 9.87 5.74
C ARG A 346 17.48 11.23 5.72
N ARG A 347 18.22 12.28 5.37
CA ARG A 347 17.72 13.65 5.35
C ARG A 347 17.23 13.99 3.96
N TYR A 348 16.00 14.47 3.89
CA TYR A 348 15.41 15.05 2.68
C TYR A 348 15.52 16.58 2.70
N SER A 349 14.99 17.27 1.68
CA SER A 349 15.20 18.71 1.51
C SER A 349 14.76 19.54 2.73
N ARG A 350 13.68 19.17 3.42
CA ARG A 350 13.21 19.86 4.62
C ARG A 350 13.95 19.44 5.90
N ASN A 351 14.55 18.25 5.93
CA ASN A 351 15.51 17.90 6.99
C ASN A 351 16.83 18.69 6.84
N LEU A 352 17.27 18.94 5.61
CA LEU A 352 18.52 19.64 5.28
C LEU A 352 18.39 21.16 5.47
N ASP A 353 17.26 21.74 5.04
CA ASP A 353 16.93 23.15 5.27
C ASP A 353 15.54 23.27 5.90
N PRO A 354 15.43 23.30 7.24
CA PRO A 354 14.15 23.39 7.93
C PRO A 354 13.37 24.68 7.67
N THR A 355 14.01 25.73 7.12
CA THR A 355 13.38 27.03 6.88
C THR A 355 12.89 27.19 5.45
N LYS A 356 13.70 26.75 4.46
CA LYS A 356 13.40 26.93 3.03
C LYS A 356 13.06 25.64 2.30
N GLY A 357 13.37 24.48 2.87
CA GLY A 357 13.04 23.18 2.31
C GLY A 357 11.52 23.01 2.23
N LYS A 358 11.04 22.58 1.04
CA LYS A 358 9.61 22.42 0.76
C LYS A 358 9.20 20.98 0.51
N GLY A 359 10.15 20.05 0.53
CA GLY A 359 9.88 18.65 0.26
C GLY A 359 9.70 17.82 1.53
N ILE A 360 10.26 16.61 1.50
CA ILE A 360 10.02 15.62 2.54
C ILE A 360 10.76 16.01 3.82
N GLU A 361 10.10 15.80 4.96
CA GLU A 361 10.71 15.84 6.29
C GLU A 361 10.50 14.46 6.93
N LEU A 362 11.54 13.63 6.94
CA LEU A 362 11.47 12.35 7.63
C LEU A 362 11.67 12.56 9.13
N ILE A 363 10.66 12.20 9.92
CA ILE A 363 10.73 12.16 11.38
C ILE A 363 10.78 10.70 11.80
N TYR A 364 11.85 10.31 12.50
CA TYR A 364 12.06 8.95 12.98
C TYR A 364 12.07 8.92 14.50
N ASN A 365 11.21 8.08 15.09
CA ASN A 365 11.15 7.83 16.52
C ASN A 365 11.35 6.33 16.78
N LYS A 366 12.43 5.98 17.46
CA LYS A 366 12.64 4.61 17.94
C LYS A 366 11.80 4.40 19.20
N ILE A 367 10.84 3.50 19.13
CA ILE A 367 10.06 3.09 20.30
C ILE A 367 10.88 2.02 21.03
N SER A 368 11.25 2.32 22.28
CA SER A 368 12.06 1.45 23.16
C SER A 368 11.22 0.47 23.94
#